data_AF-A0A934QLM0-F1
#
_entry.id   AF-A0A934QLM0-F1
#
_cell.length_a   1.000
_cell.length_b   1.000
_cell.length_c   1.000
_cell.angle_alpha   90.00
_cell.angle_beta   90.00
_cell.angle_gamma   90.00
#
_symmetry.space_group_name_H-M   'P 1'
#
loop_
_entity.id
_entity.type
_entity.pdbx_description
1 polymer ?
#
loop_
_entity_poly.entity_id
_entity_poly.type
_entity_poly.pdbx_seq_one_letter_code
_entity_poly.pdbx_strand_id
1 'polypeptide(L)'
;MVTLFSVPLYSYRHTSVERWRGDTLIGLDSQTRKNGKEKSLAGVRDGDGPLVLENHKGERRTFPESPLTTTLWHPRTPQAPQLLEVEDGWMKTNATQDIGREAVRIGDTRQTARHYRLGGEVQRDVWYDDRGLLLRVAFQHDDGSRIVMQPAADFT
;
A
#
# COMPACT_ATOMS: atom_id res chain seq x y z
N MET A 1 -1.86 -44.63 11.18
CA MET A 1 -0.95 -43.49 11.39
C MET A 1 -1.24 -42.48 10.29
N VAL A 2 -1.85 -41.34 10.61
CA VAL A 2 -2.19 -40.30 9.62
C VAL A 2 -1.24 -39.13 9.85
N THR A 3 -0.43 -38.80 8.84
CA THR A 3 0.44 -37.63 8.87
C THR A 3 -0.26 -36.52 8.12
N LEU A 4 -0.64 -35.44 8.81
CA LEU A 4 -1.19 -34.23 8.19
C LEU A 4 -0.05 -33.22 8.03
N PHE A 5 0.65 -33.22 6.89
CA PHE A 5 1.46 -32.07 6.50
C PHE A 5 0.54 -31.05 5.83
N SER A 6 -0.03 -30.14 6.63
CA SER A 6 -0.67 -28.95 6.09
C SER A 6 0.43 -28.00 5.60
N VAL A 7 0.66 -27.98 4.28
CA VAL A 7 1.44 -26.89 3.67
C VAL A 7 0.46 -25.74 3.45
N PRO A 8 0.74 -24.51 3.90
CA PRO A 8 -0.14 -23.39 3.64
C PRO A 8 -0.28 -23.19 2.12
N LEU A 9 -1.51 -23.23 1.61
CA LEU A 9 -1.80 -22.98 0.19
C LEU A 9 -1.39 -21.56 -0.27
N TYR A 10 -1.23 -20.62 0.68
CA TYR A 10 -0.80 -19.26 0.42
C TYR A 10 0.10 -18.73 1.55
N SER A 11 1.24 -18.13 1.21
CA SER A 11 2.10 -17.41 2.16
C SER A 11 2.50 -16.05 1.58
N TYR A 12 2.31 -15.01 2.39
CA TYR A 12 2.69 -13.65 2.05
C TYR A 12 3.30 -12.97 3.28
N ARG A 13 4.49 -12.41 3.12
CA ARG A 13 5.14 -11.55 4.10
C ARG A 13 5.68 -10.34 3.35
N HIS A 14 5.28 -9.16 3.78
CA HIS A 14 5.76 -7.90 3.22
C HIS A 14 6.23 -6.99 4.35
N THR A 15 7.36 -6.35 4.16
CA THR A 15 7.90 -5.31 5.05
C THR A 15 8.32 -4.15 4.16
N SER A 16 7.91 -2.93 4.51
CA SER A 16 8.28 -1.72 3.76
C SER A 16 8.51 -0.58 4.72
N VAL A 17 9.56 0.20 4.47
CA VAL A 17 9.87 1.44 5.17
C VAL A 17 9.93 2.54 4.13
N GLU A 18 9.07 3.53 4.30
CA GLU A 18 9.09 4.76 3.51
C GLU A 18 9.63 5.91 4.35
N ARG A 19 10.51 6.73 3.77
CA ARG A 19 11.04 7.93 4.40
C ARG A 19 10.52 9.14 3.64
N TRP A 20 9.87 10.04 4.37
CA TRP A 20 9.22 11.23 3.81
C TRP A 20 9.78 12.50 4.43
N ARG A 21 9.94 13.54 3.60
CA ARG A 21 10.20 14.92 4.03
C ARG A 21 9.03 15.77 3.55
N GLY A 22 8.14 16.13 4.48
CA GLY A 22 6.85 16.71 4.11
C GLY A 22 6.11 15.77 3.15
N ASP A 23 5.80 16.29 1.98
CA ASP A 23 5.04 15.62 0.92
C ASP A 23 5.91 14.87 -0.11
N THR A 24 7.22 14.77 0.15
CA THR A 24 8.20 14.17 -0.76
C THR A 24 8.75 12.86 -0.20
N LEU A 25 8.62 11.78 -0.96
CA LEU A 25 9.25 10.49 -0.73
C LEU A 25 10.76 10.63 -1.02
N ILE A 26 11.56 10.52 0.03
CA ILE A 26 13.03 10.63 -0.03
C ILE A 26 13.74 9.28 0.04
N GLY A 27 13.01 8.21 0.37
CA GLY A 27 13.55 6.85 0.28
C GLY A 27 12.50 5.77 0.55
N LEU A 28 12.75 4.59 0.01
CA LEU A 28 11.91 3.42 0.13
C LEU A 28 12.81 2.20 0.27
N ASP A 29 12.49 1.31 1.21
CA ASP A 29 13.11 0.00 1.36
C ASP A 29 12.00 -1.02 1.60
N SER A 30 11.80 -1.95 0.66
CA SER A 30 10.77 -2.98 0.76
C SER A 30 11.31 -4.38 0.49
N GLN A 31 10.69 -5.35 1.15
CA GLN A 31 10.93 -6.77 0.96
C GLN A 31 9.59 -7.51 0.97
N THR A 32 9.37 -8.32 -0.06
CA THR A 32 8.16 -9.12 -0.22
C THR A 32 8.55 -10.57 -0.44
N ARG A 33 8.00 -11.48 0.36
CA ARG A 33 8.09 -12.92 0.17
C ARG A 33 6.70 -13.47 -0.08
N LYS A 34 6.45 -13.97 -1.28
CA LYS A 34 5.17 -14.55 -1.71
C LYS A 34 5.38 -15.93 -2.28
N ASN A 35 4.81 -16.95 -1.63
CA ASN A 35 4.91 -18.35 -2.08
C ASN A 35 6.35 -18.78 -2.40
N GLY A 36 7.30 -18.42 -1.54
CA GLY A 36 8.72 -18.71 -1.70
C GLY A 36 9.49 -17.82 -2.67
N LYS A 37 8.82 -16.94 -3.43
CA LYS A 37 9.48 -15.94 -4.30
C LYS A 37 9.73 -14.66 -3.52
N GLU A 38 10.94 -14.12 -3.65
CA GLU A 38 11.36 -12.88 -3.00
C GLU A 38 11.44 -11.74 -4.01
N LYS A 39 10.94 -10.57 -3.61
CA LYS A 39 11.11 -9.30 -4.30
C LYS A 39 11.64 -8.29 -3.30
N SER A 40 12.45 -7.37 -3.78
CA SER A 40 12.84 -6.16 -3.06
C SER A 40 12.76 -4.96 -3.97
N LEU A 41 12.60 -3.79 -3.35
CA LEU A 41 12.68 -2.49 -3.98
C LEU A 41 13.35 -1.53 -2.99
N ALA A 42 14.45 -0.91 -3.38
CA ALA A 42 15.19 -0.02 -2.50
C ALA A 42 15.70 1.21 -3.26
N GLY A 43 15.80 2.34 -2.57
CA GLY A 43 16.44 3.51 -3.13
C GLY A 43 16.14 4.80 -2.38
N VAL A 44 16.80 5.87 -2.83
CA VAL A 44 16.79 7.17 -2.16
C VAL A 44 16.74 8.30 -3.18
N ARG A 45 16.29 9.46 -2.71
CA ARG A 45 16.40 10.72 -3.44
C ARG A 45 17.76 11.36 -3.16
N ASP A 46 18.43 11.82 -4.21
CA ASP A 46 19.70 12.55 -4.09
C ASP A 46 19.42 14.06 -3.96
N GLY A 47 19.45 14.59 -2.73
CA GLY A 47 19.12 16.00 -2.46
C GLY A 47 17.73 16.37 -2.99
N ASP A 48 17.68 17.37 -3.87
CA ASP A 48 16.48 17.80 -4.59
C ASP A 48 16.34 17.13 -5.98
N GLY A 49 17.28 16.26 -6.35
CA GLY A 49 17.26 15.43 -7.55
C GLY A 49 16.20 14.33 -7.49
N PRO A 50 16.15 13.43 -8.48
CA PRO A 50 15.10 12.41 -8.56
C PRO A 50 15.25 11.31 -7.49
N LEU A 51 14.14 10.65 -7.15
CA LEU A 51 14.16 9.37 -6.46
C LEU A 51 14.57 8.28 -7.45
N VAL A 52 15.59 7.49 -7.11
CA VAL A 52 16.02 6.34 -7.93
C VAL A 52 15.79 5.07 -7.13
N LEU A 53 15.02 4.14 -7.68
CA LEU A 53 14.71 2.85 -7.07
C LEU A 53 15.27 1.71 -7.91
N GLU A 54 15.82 0.70 -7.26
CA GLU A 54 16.31 -0.53 -7.86
C GLU A 54 15.55 -1.73 -7.27
N ASN A 55 15.09 -2.65 -8.12
CA ASN A 55 14.43 -3.87 -7.67
C ASN A 55 15.39 -5.06 -7.58
N HIS A 56 14.93 -6.18 -7.02
CA HIS A 56 15.71 -7.44 -6.90
C HIS A 56 16.31 -8.00 -8.21
N LYS A 57 15.92 -7.49 -9.38
CA LYS A 57 16.49 -7.87 -10.69
C LYS A 57 17.59 -6.91 -11.18
N GLY A 58 17.93 -5.89 -10.40
CA GLY A 58 18.84 -4.81 -10.80
C GLY A 58 18.21 -3.79 -11.75
N GLU A 59 16.90 -3.83 -11.98
CA GLU A 59 16.22 -2.85 -12.82
C GLU A 59 16.05 -1.54 -12.06
N ARG A 60 16.53 -0.44 -12.65
CA ARG A 60 16.43 0.91 -12.07
C ARG A 60 15.29 1.71 -12.68
N ARG A 61 14.59 2.46 -11.85
CA ARG A 61 13.57 3.44 -12.24
C ARG A 61 13.83 4.77 -11.54
N THR A 62 13.65 5.84 -12.30
CA THR A 62 13.90 7.21 -11.85
C THR A 62 12.59 7.98 -11.83
N PHE A 63 12.31 8.64 -10.71
CA PHE A 63 11.11 9.43 -10.49
C PHE A 63 11.53 10.88 -10.20
N PRO A 64 11.42 11.79 -11.20
CA PRO A 64 11.68 13.21 -11.00
C PRO A 64 10.78 13.78 -9.90
N GLU A 65 9.48 13.53 -10.04
CA GLU A 65 8.46 13.88 -9.06
C GLU A 65 8.32 12.81 -7.98
N SER A 66 7.89 13.21 -6.79
CA SER A 66 7.62 12.26 -5.70
C SER A 66 6.35 11.44 -5.98
N PRO A 67 6.43 10.11 -6.14
CA PRO A 67 5.23 9.30 -6.28
C PRO A 67 4.54 9.10 -4.92
N LEU A 68 3.22 8.91 -4.94
CA LEU A 68 2.51 8.23 -3.86
C LEU A 68 2.55 6.73 -4.09
N THR A 69 2.43 5.95 -3.04
CA THR A 69 2.72 4.51 -3.06
C THR A 69 1.47 3.65 -2.83
N THR A 70 1.59 2.36 -3.16
CA THR A 70 0.56 1.34 -2.89
C THR A 70 0.46 0.92 -1.43
N THR A 71 1.15 1.60 -0.50
CA THR A 71 0.95 1.44 0.96
C THR A 71 -0.23 2.24 1.49
N LEU A 72 -0.76 3.19 0.70
CA LEU A 72 -2.06 3.86 0.87
C LEU A 72 -2.22 4.76 2.11
N TRP A 73 -1.25 4.81 3.02
CA TRP A 73 -1.41 5.57 4.27
C TRP A 73 -1.49 7.10 4.03
N HIS A 74 -0.90 7.59 2.93
CA HIS A 74 -0.89 9.03 2.63
C HIS A 74 -2.29 9.50 2.21
N PRO A 75 -2.88 10.53 2.84
CA PRO A 75 -4.24 10.99 2.52
C PRO A 75 -4.40 11.62 1.12
N ARG A 76 -3.29 11.81 0.39
CA ARG A 76 -3.31 12.28 -1.00
C ARG A 76 -3.42 11.14 -2.02
N THR A 77 -3.39 9.88 -1.57
CA THR A 77 -3.50 8.69 -2.44
C THR A 77 -4.73 8.74 -3.35
N PRO A 78 -5.93 9.11 -2.86
CA PRO A 78 -7.12 9.23 -3.73
C PRO A 78 -6.98 10.25 -4.89
N GLN A 79 -6.08 11.23 -4.78
CA GLN A 79 -5.89 12.30 -5.76
C GLN A 79 -4.86 11.95 -6.83
N ALA A 80 -4.03 10.93 -6.61
CA ALA A 80 -2.98 10.54 -7.54
C ALA A 80 -3.53 9.65 -8.66
N PRO A 81 -3.28 9.97 -9.95
CA PRO A 81 -3.74 9.16 -11.08
C PRO A 81 -2.94 7.86 -11.26
N GLN A 82 -1.77 7.77 -10.63
CA GLN A 82 -0.97 6.56 -10.57
C GLN A 82 -0.29 6.43 -9.21
N LEU A 83 -0.05 5.20 -8.76
CA LEU A 83 0.65 4.89 -7.51
C LEU A 83 1.86 4.00 -7.80
N LEU A 84 2.95 4.24 -7.11
CA LEU A 84 4.14 3.40 -7.14
C LEU A 84 3.87 2.08 -6.40
N GLU A 85 3.97 0.97 -7.11
CA GLU A 85 3.96 -0.37 -6.51
C GLU A 85 5.26 -0.62 -5.75
N VAL A 86 5.15 -0.73 -4.43
CA VAL A 86 6.31 -0.87 -3.56
C VAL A 86 6.96 -2.25 -3.65
N GLU A 87 6.34 -3.23 -4.30
CA GLU A 87 6.95 -4.56 -4.49
C GLU A 87 8.00 -4.64 -5.61
N ASP A 88 7.85 -3.85 -6.68
CA ASP A 88 8.70 -3.97 -7.88
C ASP A 88 9.01 -2.65 -8.60
N GLY A 89 8.40 -1.55 -8.17
CA GLY A 89 8.72 -0.20 -8.60
C GLY A 89 7.94 0.27 -9.81
N TRP A 90 6.92 -0.47 -10.27
CA TRP A 90 6.08 -0.05 -11.38
C TRP A 90 4.97 0.92 -10.94
N MET A 91 4.60 1.83 -11.83
CA MET A 91 3.44 2.70 -11.61
C MET A 91 2.17 1.95 -11.98
N LYS A 92 1.21 1.89 -11.06
CA LYS A 92 -0.13 1.36 -11.26
C LYS A 92 -1.12 2.48 -11.47
N THR A 93 -1.96 2.35 -12.49
CA THR A 93 -3.07 3.28 -12.73
C THR A 93 -4.05 3.30 -11.56
N ASN A 94 -4.50 4.49 -11.18
CA ASN A 94 -5.48 4.71 -10.14
C ASN A 94 -6.59 5.63 -10.67
N ALA A 95 -7.83 5.20 -10.47
CA ALA A 95 -9.02 5.99 -10.75
C ALA A 95 -9.87 6.03 -9.48
N THR A 96 -10.23 7.21 -9.01
CA THR A 96 -10.86 7.35 -7.70
C THR A 96 -12.30 7.80 -7.82
N GLN A 97 -13.18 7.15 -7.07
CA GLN A 97 -14.52 7.65 -6.77
C GLN A 97 -14.63 7.99 -5.29
N ASP A 98 -15.12 9.19 -4.98
CA ASP A 98 -15.48 9.58 -3.61
C ASP A 98 -16.89 9.06 -3.30
N ILE A 99 -17.00 8.17 -2.33
CA ILE A 99 -18.27 7.52 -1.94
C ILE A 99 -19.00 8.32 -0.86
N GLY A 100 -18.32 9.24 -0.19
CA GLY A 100 -18.87 10.04 0.91
C GLY A 100 -18.40 9.58 2.28
N ARG A 101 -19.09 10.04 3.33
CA ARG A 101 -18.72 9.76 4.72
C ARG A 101 -19.57 8.62 5.30
N GLU A 102 -18.94 7.72 6.04
CA GLU A 102 -19.63 6.71 6.83
C GLU A 102 -18.91 6.41 8.15
N ALA A 103 -19.63 5.84 9.11
CA ALA A 103 -19.04 5.38 10.36
C ALA A 103 -18.50 3.95 10.22
N VAL A 104 -17.18 3.79 10.32
CA VAL A 104 -16.47 2.50 10.23
C VAL A 104 -16.11 1.98 11.62
N ARG A 105 -16.18 0.66 11.84
CA ARG A 105 -15.76 0.03 13.11
C ARG A 105 -14.27 -0.28 13.06
N ILE A 106 -13.48 0.27 13.97
CA ILE A 106 -12.04 0.00 14.17
C ILE A 106 -11.86 -0.56 15.58
N GLY A 107 -11.53 -1.85 15.69
CA GLY A 107 -11.60 -2.58 16.97
C GLY A 107 -13.00 -2.50 17.58
N ASP A 108 -13.11 -1.93 18.79
CA ASP A 108 -14.38 -1.71 19.49
C ASP A 108 -14.97 -0.31 19.31
N THR A 109 -14.27 0.58 18.61
CA THR A 109 -14.70 1.96 18.38
C THR A 109 -15.36 2.13 17.01
N ARG A 110 -16.27 3.10 16.90
CA ARG A 110 -16.75 3.60 15.60
C ARG A 110 -16.15 4.96 15.33
N GLN A 111 -15.64 5.16 14.13
CA GLN A 111 -15.03 6.41 13.69
C GLN A 111 -15.64 6.83 12.37
N THR A 112 -15.95 8.12 12.22
CA THR A 112 -16.39 8.69 10.95
C THR A 112 -15.21 8.75 9.99
N ALA A 113 -15.39 8.25 8.77
CA ALA A 113 -14.36 8.24 7.76
C ALA A 113 -14.93 8.65 6.40
N ARG A 114 -14.11 9.29 5.58
CA ARG A 114 -14.37 9.48 4.16
C ARG A 114 -13.95 8.21 3.40
N HIS A 115 -14.88 7.64 2.67
CA HIS A 115 -14.70 6.44 1.87
C HIS A 115 -14.37 6.81 0.43
N TYR A 116 -13.27 6.26 -0.08
CA TYR A 116 -12.92 6.29 -1.49
C TYR A 116 -12.88 4.88 -2.06
N ARG A 117 -13.37 4.73 -3.29
CA ARG A 117 -13.16 3.54 -4.10
C ARG A 117 -12.07 3.83 -5.12
N LEU A 118 -10.94 3.14 -4.98
CA LEU A 118 -9.84 3.15 -5.94
C LEU A 118 -10.08 2.08 -7.00
N GLY A 119 -9.77 2.43 -8.25
CA GLY A 119 -9.95 1.62 -9.45
C GLY A 119 -8.64 1.42 -10.21
N GLY A 120 -8.72 1.28 -11.53
CA GLY A 120 -7.56 0.99 -12.37
C GLY A 120 -6.93 -0.36 -12.04
N GLU A 121 -5.61 -0.38 -11.86
CA GLU A 121 -4.85 -1.56 -11.43
C GLU A 121 -4.76 -1.69 -9.90
N VAL A 122 -5.21 -0.66 -9.16
CA VAL A 122 -5.17 -0.64 -7.69
C VAL A 122 -6.39 -1.35 -7.11
N GLN A 123 -7.61 -1.09 -7.59
CA GLN A 123 -8.86 -1.79 -7.21
C GLN A 123 -9.02 -2.13 -5.71
N ARG A 124 -9.32 -1.13 -4.89
CA ARG A 124 -9.60 -1.31 -3.45
C ARG A 124 -10.36 -0.12 -2.87
N ASP A 125 -11.10 -0.36 -1.81
CA ASP A 125 -11.71 0.69 -1.00
C ASP A 125 -10.73 1.15 0.10
N VAL A 126 -10.67 2.45 0.38
CA VAL A 126 -9.89 3.06 1.46
C VAL A 126 -10.75 4.03 2.27
N TRP A 127 -10.47 4.13 3.57
CA TRP A 127 -11.19 5.03 4.48
C TRP A 127 -10.23 5.86 5.28
N TYR A 128 -10.37 7.19 5.22
CA TYR A 128 -9.56 8.12 6.01
C TYR A 128 -10.43 8.87 7.02
N ASP A 129 -9.93 9.10 8.23
CA ASP A 129 -10.56 10.03 9.16
C ASP A 129 -10.39 11.49 8.69
N ASP A 130 -11.03 12.44 9.39
CA ASP A 130 -10.93 13.87 9.03
C ASP A 130 -9.51 14.45 9.25
N ARG A 131 -8.60 13.73 9.90
CA ARG A 131 -7.17 14.09 10.05
C ARG A 131 -6.30 13.47 8.95
N GLY A 132 -6.87 12.65 8.06
CA GLY A 132 -6.17 11.95 7.00
C GLY A 132 -5.51 10.64 7.43
N LEU A 133 -5.84 10.09 8.60
CA LEU A 133 -5.36 8.77 9.02
C LEU A 133 -6.13 7.68 8.28
N LEU A 134 -5.42 6.76 7.63
CA LEU A 134 -6.01 5.58 7.02
C LEU A 134 -6.57 4.67 8.11
N LEU A 135 -7.87 4.44 8.13
CA LEU A 135 -8.55 3.62 9.13
C LEU A 135 -8.83 2.20 8.63
N ARG A 136 -9.09 2.04 7.34
CA ARG A 136 -9.49 0.75 6.76
C ARG A 136 -9.06 0.66 5.30
N VAL A 137 -8.76 -0.55 4.85
CA VAL A 137 -8.61 -0.93 3.45
C VAL A 137 -9.46 -2.17 3.20
N ALA A 138 -10.10 -2.28 2.04
CA ALA A 138 -10.81 -3.49 1.67
C ALA A 138 -10.72 -3.77 0.18
N PHE A 139 -10.57 -5.03 -0.21
CA PHE A 139 -10.52 -5.46 -1.60
C PHE A 139 -11.01 -6.89 -1.76
N GLN A 140 -11.32 -7.27 -2.99
CA GLN A 140 -11.67 -8.64 -3.35
C GLN A 140 -10.42 -9.37 -3.83
N HIS A 141 -10.27 -10.62 -3.43
CA HIS A 141 -9.26 -11.51 -4.00
C HIS A 141 -9.87 -12.39 -5.11
N ASP A 142 -9.02 -13.06 -5.89
CA ASP A 142 -9.42 -13.81 -7.08
C ASP A 142 -10.33 -15.00 -6.76
N ASP A 143 -10.31 -15.48 -5.51
CA ASP A 143 -11.19 -16.52 -4.98
C ASP A 143 -12.58 -15.99 -4.54
N GLY A 144 -12.85 -14.71 -4.76
CA GLY A 144 -14.09 -14.04 -4.36
C GLY A 144 -14.14 -13.61 -2.89
N SER A 145 -13.10 -13.89 -2.10
CA SER A 145 -13.04 -13.46 -0.71
C SER A 145 -12.88 -11.94 -0.62
N ARG A 146 -13.53 -11.33 0.39
CA ARG A 146 -13.33 -9.92 0.74
C ARG A 146 -12.31 -9.83 1.87
N ILE A 147 -11.17 -9.22 1.59
CA ILE A 147 -10.13 -8.94 2.57
C ILE A 147 -10.37 -7.55 3.13
N VAL A 148 -10.29 -7.42 4.46
CA VAL A 148 -10.37 -6.14 5.17
C VAL A 148 -9.14 -6.00 6.06
N MET A 149 -8.45 -4.88 5.94
CA MET A 149 -7.27 -4.54 6.72
C MET A 149 -7.54 -3.26 7.50
N GLN A 150 -7.03 -3.20 8.73
CA GLN A 150 -7.07 -2.04 9.61
C GLN A 150 -5.67 -1.86 10.18
N PRO A 151 -5.18 -0.63 10.35
CA PRO A 151 -3.96 -0.41 11.11
C PRO A 151 -4.10 -1.02 12.51
N ALA A 152 -3.00 -1.52 13.05
CA ALA A 152 -2.96 -1.86 14.46
C ALA A 152 -3.28 -0.61 15.30
N ALA A 153 -3.97 -0.78 16.42
CA ALA A 153 -4.43 0.31 17.27
C ALA A 153 -3.28 1.09 17.94
N ASP A 154 -2.04 0.59 17.85
CA ASP A 154 -0.92 1.00 18.67
C ASP A 154 0.14 1.73 17.83
N PHE A 155 -0.18 2.95 17.41
CA PHE A 155 0.83 3.95 17.07
C PHE A 155 0.69 5.10 18.09
N THR A 156 1.17 4.85 19.30
CA THR A 156 1.40 5.85 20.35
C THR A 156 2.88 5.89 20.68
#